data_AF-A0A804LR15-F1
#
_entry.id   AF-A0A804LR15-F1
#
_cell.length_a   1.000
_cell.length_b   1.000
_cell.length_c   1.000
_cell.angle_alpha   90.00
_cell.angle_beta   90.00
_cell.angle_gamma   90.00
#
_symmetry.space_group_name_H-M   'P 1'
#
loop_
_entity.id
_entity.type
_entity.pdbx_description
1 polymer ?
#
loop_
_entity_poly.entity_id
_entity_poly.type
_entity_poly.pdbx_seq_one_letter_code
_entity_poly.pdbx_strand_id
1 'polypeptide(L)'
;MWRLKIGEGRGPWMQTVSDFHGRQVWEYDPDAGTEEERSKVEQLRREFTENRFRRRESQDLLMRMQLTGQKHLHADDMGAATKIEDGDEVTEERLRESLRRALGWMSALQAEDGHWPGDFSGIMYIMPFWIFALHITGSIDVVLSKEHRREICRHIYNHQNEDGGWGFNILDESAMFSTCLNYTALRLLGEV
;
A
#
# COMPACT_ATOMS: atom_id res chain seq x y z
N MET A 1 -8.72 -6.02 11.33
CA MET A 1 -7.90 -4.99 10.67
C MET A 1 -6.79 -5.65 9.84
N TRP A 2 -6.32 -5.00 8.78
CA TRP A 2 -5.11 -5.44 8.08
C TRP A 2 -3.87 -5.15 8.93
N ARG A 3 -2.91 -6.06 8.96
CA ARG A 3 -1.63 -5.93 9.68
C ARG A 3 -0.48 -6.23 8.75
N LEU A 4 0.57 -5.42 8.80
CA LEU A 4 1.80 -5.67 8.08
C LEU A 4 2.68 -6.63 8.87
N LYS A 5 2.90 -7.83 8.35
CA LYS A 5 3.88 -8.79 8.86
C LYS A 5 5.25 -8.53 8.26
N ILE A 6 6.26 -8.49 9.11
CA ILE A 6 7.66 -8.21 8.77
C ILE A 6 8.51 -9.43 9.10
N GLY A 7 9.41 -9.83 8.21
CA GLY A 7 10.44 -10.83 8.50
C GLY A 7 9.93 -12.25 8.77
N GLU A 8 8.62 -12.52 8.60
CA GLU A 8 8.04 -13.83 8.91
C GLU A 8 7.91 -14.74 7.68
N GLY A 9 8.39 -15.98 7.84
CA GLY A 9 8.16 -17.08 6.91
C GLY A 9 8.58 -18.41 7.54
N ARG A 10 7.65 -19.36 7.72
CA ARG A 10 7.97 -20.70 8.28
C ARG A 10 7.21 -21.85 7.61
N GLY A 11 6.77 -21.63 6.37
CA GLY A 11 6.08 -22.64 5.59
C GLY A 11 7.08 -23.69 5.08
N PRO A 12 6.66 -24.97 4.94
CA PRO A 12 7.53 -26.04 4.45
C PRO A 12 8.06 -25.78 3.02
N TRP A 13 7.39 -24.91 2.27
CA TRP A 13 7.76 -24.53 0.90
C TRP A 13 8.46 -23.16 0.82
N MET A 14 8.70 -22.49 1.94
CA MET A 14 9.41 -21.21 1.95
C MET A 14 10.90 -21.44 2.22
N GLN A 15 11.73 -21.08 1.23
CA GLN A 15 13.18 -21.06 1.35
C GLN A 15 13.67 -19.61 1.33
N THR A 16 14.75 -19.34 2.05
CA THR A 16 15.36 -18.00 2.12
C THR A 16 16.87 -18.10 2.29
N VAL A 17 17.59 -17.11 1.76
CA VAL A 17 19.02 -16.90 1.98
C VAL A 17 19.31 -15.76 2.96
N SER A 18 18.26 -15.06 3.41
CA SER A 18 18.35 -13.86 4.24
C SER A 18 17.51 -13.99 5.51
N ASP A 19 17.17 -15.20 5.94
CA ASP A 19 16.27 -15.47 7.08
C ASP A 19 14.97 -14.63 7.05
N PHE A 20 14.44 -14.43 5.84
CA PHE A 20 13.26 -13.60 5.56
C PHE A 20 13.38 -12.10 5.89
N HIS A 21 14.56 -11.59 6.26
CA HIS A 21 14.81 -10.15 6.35
C HIS A 21 14.41 -9.45 5.05
N GLY A 22 13.64 -8.37 5.15
CA GLY A 22 13.09 -7.61 4.02
C GLY A 22 11.73 -8.12 3.52
N ARG A 23 11.22 -9.23 4.06
CA ARG A 23 9.90 -9.75 3.68
C ARG A 23 8.81 -8.95 4.37
N GLN A 24 7.83 -8.53 3.58
CA GLN A 24 6.59 -7.91 4.07
C GLN A 24 5.37 -8.58 3.46
N VAL A 25 4.34 -8.84 4.26
CA VAL A 25 3.05 -9.39 3.81
C VAL A 25 1.91 -8.75 4.59
N TRP A 26 0.85 -8.34 3.90
CA TRP A 26 -0.39 -7.93 4.56
C TRP A 26 -1.22 -9.15 4.93
N GLU A 27 -1.63 -9.25 6.19
CA GLU A 27 -2.61 -10.24 6.64
C GLU A 27 -3.82 -9.56 7.26
N TYR A 28 -4.98 -10.20 7.18
CA TYR A 28 -6.16 -9.73 7.86
C TYR A 28 -6.34 -10.46 9.19
N ASP A 29 -6.42 -9.70 10.27
CA ASP A 29 -6.70 -10.21 11.61
C ASP A 29 -7.99 -9.54 12.14
N PRO A 30 -9.09 -10.29 12.36
CA PRO A 30 -10.36 -9.71 12.81
C PRO A 30 -10.29 -9.08 14.21
N ASP A 31 -9.31 -9.46 15.03
CA ASP A 31 -9.13 -9.01 16.42
C ASP A 31 -8.05 -7.92 16.54
N ALA A 32 -7.22 -7.72 15.51
CA ALA A 32 -6.22 -6.66 15.49
C ALA A 32 -6.81 -5.24 15.47
N GLY A 33 -6.17 -4.36 16.25
CA GLY A 33 -6.37 -2.91 16.26
C GLY A 33 -7.52 -2.42 17.15
N THR A 34 -7.35 -1.23 17.73
CA THR A 34 -8.40 -0.54 18.51
C THR A 34 -9.55 -0.06 17.62
N GLU A 35 -10.66 0.35 18.23
CA GLU A 35 -11.78 0.93 17.48
C GLU A 35 -11.38 2.21 16.74
N GLU A 36 -10.53 3.03 17.36
CA GLU A 36 -9.96 4.23 16.74
C GLU A 36 -9.09 3.89 15.54
N GLU A 37 -8.22 2.89 15.65
CA GLU A 37 -7.38 2.44 14.53
C GLU A 37 -8.22 1.90 13.38
N ARG A 38 -9.21 1.04 13.67
CA ARG A 38 -10.14 0.50 12.66
C ARG A 38 -10.92 1.62 11.97
N SER A 39 -11.42 2.58 12.74
CA SER A 39 -12.09 3.76 12.22
C SER A 39 -11.17 4.60 11.33
N LYS A 40 -9.89 4.74 11.71
CA LYS A 40 -8.90 5.43 10.90
C LYS A 40 -8.63 4.72 9.58
N VAL A 41 -8.56 3.38 9.57
CA VAL A 41 -8.43 2.60 8.33
C VAL A 41 -9.60 2.85 7.38
N GLU A 42 -10.84 2.83 7.89
CA GLU A 42 -12.01 3.11 7.06
C GLU A 42 -12.06 4.56 6.56
N GLN A 43 -11.61 5.52 7.38
CA GLN A 43 -11.42 6.90 6.93
C GLN A 43 -10.43 6.99 5.76
N LEU A 44 -9.23 6.40 5.91
CA LEU A 44 -8.19 6.43 4.87
C LEU A 44 -8.66 5.79 3.57
N ARG A 45 -9.42 4.68 3.67
CA ARG A 45 -10.03 4.01 2.51
C ARG A 45 -10.99 4.93 1.76
N ARG A 46 -11.89 5.59 2.49
CA ARG A 46 -12.87 6.51 1.91
C ARG A 46 -12.16 7.70 1.25
N GLU A 47 -11.21 8.31 1.94
CA GLU A 47 -10.43 9.44 1.43
C GLU A 47 -9.65 9.06 0.16
N PHE A 48 -9.07 7.86 0.09
CA PHE A 48 -8.46 7.36 -1.13
C PHE A 48 -9.48 7.31 -2.26
N THR A 49 -10.63 6.65 -2.06
CA THR A 49 -11.66 6.49 -3.09
C THR A 49 -12.19 7.85 -3.59
N GLU A 50 -12.36 8.82 -2.69
CA GLU A 50 -12.80 10.18 -3.03
C GLU A 50 -11.76 10.96 -3.85
N ASN A 51 -10.47 10.72 -3.59
CA ASN A 51 -9.37 11.43 -4.24
C ASN A 51 -8.71 10.65 -5.39
N ARG A 52 -9.22 9.47 -5.74
CA ARG A 52 -8.55 8.51 -6.64
C ARG A 52 -8.16 9.08 -8.00
N PHE A 53 -8.87 10.08 -8.52
CA PHE A 53 -8.54 10.72 -9.79
C PHE A 53 -7.45 11.79 -9.68
N ARG A 54 -7.24 12.33 -8.48
CA ARG A 54 -6.24 13.38 -8.19
C ARG A 54 -4.95 12.81 -7.58
N ARG A 55 -5.06 11.72 -6.82
CA ARG A 55 -3.97 11.01 -6.17
C ARG A 55 -4.16 9.53 -6.41
N ARG A 56 -3.30 8.97 -7.25
CA ARG A 56 -3.42 7.60 -7.76
C ARG A 56 -2.64 6.62 -6.88
N GLU A 57 -1.61 7.09 -6.22
CA GLU A 57 -0.73 6.31 -5.37
C GLU A 57 -1.30 6.12 -3.95
N SER A 58 -1.07 4.94 -3.35
CA SER A 58 -1.53 4.58 -1.99
C SER A 58 -0.95 5.46 -0.89
N GLN A 59 0.17 6.14 -1.17
CA GLN A 59 0.98 6.92 -0.23
C GLN A 59 1.44 6.12 0.99
N ASP A 60 1.31 4.79 0.95
CA ASP A 60 1.57 3.87 2.05
C ASP A 60 0.85 4.24 3.36
N LEU A 61 -0.29 4.94 3.31
CA LEU A 61 -0.90 5.54 4.52
C LEU A 61 -1.20 4.50 5.60
N LEU A 62 -1.65 3.30 5.20
CA LEU A 62 -1.92 2.22 6.14
C LEU A 62 -0.64 1.64 6.76
N MET A 63 0.42 1.46 5.96
CA MET A 63 1.74 1.03 6.45
C MET A 63 2.32 2.07 7.40
N ARG A 64 2.32 3.34 6.99
CA ARG A 64 2.82 4.48 7.78
C ARG A 64 2.10 4.54 9.12
N MET A 65 0.77 4.45 9.12
CA MET A 65 -0.04 4.43 10.35
C MET A 65 0.44 3.35 11.33
N GLN A 66 0.75 2.14 10.85
CA GLN A 66 1.20 1.04 11.71
C GLN A 66 2.63 1.22 12.21
N LEU A 67 3.56 1.65 11.35
CA LEU A 67 4.96 1.81 11.75
C LEU A 67 5.18 3.04 12.64
N THR A 68 4.50 4.15 12.38
CA THR A 68 4.66 5.38 13.17
C THR A 68 3.90 5.33 14.49
N GLY A 69 2.72 4.69 14.51
CA GLY A 69 1.94 4.52 15.75
C GLY A 69 2.66 3.67 16.79
N GLN A 70 3.53 2.76 16.36
CA GLN A 70 4.37 1.95 17.25
C GLN A 70 5.68 2.65 17.66
N LYS A 71 6.10 3.67 16.90
CA LYS A 71 7.37 4.37 17.07
C LYS A 71 7.13 5.86 17.25
N HIS A 72 6.58 6.23 18.41
CA HIS A 72 6.42 7.62 18.88
C HIS A 72 7.72 8.41 19.04
N LEU A 73 8.86 7.93 18.53
CA LEU A 73 10.14 8.51 18.91
C LEU A 73 10.38 9.89 18.29
N HIS A 74 9.75 10.28 17.17
CA HIS A 74 10.03 11.60 16.58
C HIS A 74 8.90 12.33 15.85
N ALA A 75 7.82 11.67 15.37
CA ALA A 75 6.87 12.35 14.46
C ALA A 75 6.15 13.55 15.10
N ASP A 76 5.78 13.45 16.38
CA ASP A 76 5.10 14.53 17.11
C ASP A 76 6.05 15.67 17.55
N ASP A 77 7.35 15.36 17.72
CA ASP A 77 8.40 16.35 18.06
C ASP A 77 8.94 17.09 16.82
N MET A 78 8.59 16.65 15.62
CA MET A 78 9.07 17.27 14.40
C MET A 78 8.16 18.43 14.04
N GLY A 79 8.54 19.61 14.53
CA GLY A 79 7.88 20.88 14.24
C GLY A 79 7.56 21.06 12.75
N ALA A 80 6.51 21.86 12.48
CA ALA A 80 5.98 22.07 11.14
C ALA A 80 7.09 22.38 10.13
N ALA A 81 7.01 21.75 8.96
CA ALA A 81 8.00 21.95 7.92
C ALA A 81 8.00 23.42 7.47
N THR A 82 9.12 24.11 7.68
CA THR A 82 9.36 25.42 7.07
C THR A 82 9.36 25.25 5.55
N LYS A 83 8.35 25.78 4.86
CA LYS A 83 8.35 25.86 3.40
C LYS A 83 9.45 26.84 2.98
N ILE A 84 10.26 26.40 2.04
CA ILE A 84 11.24 27.24 1.36
C ILE A 84 10.55 27.69 0.06
N GLU A 85 10.40 29.00 -0.11
CA GLU A 85 9.84 29.61 -1.33
C GLU A 85 10.97 30.05 -2.28
N ASP A 86 10.62 30.32 -3.54
CA ASP A 86 11.59 30.84 -4.50
C ASP A 86 12.13 32.19 -4.01
N GLY A 87 13.45 32.28 -3.87
CA GLY A 87 14.16 33.46 -3.39
C GLY A 87 14.51 33.44 -1.90
N ASP A 88 14.04 32.44 -1.14
CA ASP A 88 14.48 32.24 0.24
C ASP A 88 15.98 31.91 0.32
N GLU A 89 16.67 32.50 1.31
CA GLU A 89 18.03 32.10 1.61
C GLU A 89 18.04 30.70 2.25
N VAL A 90 18.79 29.78 1.63
CA VAL A 90 19.00 28.42 2.12
C VAL A 90 20.22 28.42 3.04
N THR A 91 19.98 28.67 4.32
CA THR A 91 21.03 28.66 5.35
C THR A 91 21.40 27.22 5.76
N GLU A 92 22.59 27.05 6.34
CA GLU A 92 23.04 25.75 6.88
C GLU A 92 22.07 25.22 7.95
N GLU A 93 21.53 26.10 8.79
CA GLU A 93 20.55 25.74 9.82
C GLU A 93 19.27 25.19 9.20
N ARG A 94 18.70 25.88 8.20
CA ARG A 94 17.51 25.41 7.46
C ARG A 94 17.74 24.05 6.79
N LEU A 95 18.94 23.83 6.24
CA LEU A 95 19.32 22.54 5.67
C LEU A 95 19.42 21.45 6.74
N ARG A 96 20.10 21.71 7.86
CA ARG A 96 20.23 20.76 8.97
C ARG A 96 18.88 20.38 9.57
N GLU A 97 17.98 21.35 9.76
CA GLU A 97 16.62 21.10 10.23
C GLU A 97 15.84 20.22 9.25
N SER A 98 15.86 20.56 7.96
CA SER A 98 15.18 19.80 6.92
C SER A 98 15.72 18.37 6.81
N LEU A 99 17.04 18.20 6.89
CA LEU A 99 17.69 16.90 6.89
C LEU A 99 17.34 16.08 8.14
N ARG A 100 17.37 16.70 9.33
CA ARG A 100 16.97 16.04 10.58
C ARG A 100 15.52 15.57 10.49
N ARG A 101 14.64 16.36 9.88
CA ARG A 101 13.26 15.93 9.61
C ARG A 101 13.16 14.76 8.63
N ALA A 102 13.88 14.81 7.51
CA ALA A 102 13.85 13.72 6.55
C ALA A 102 14.35 12.41 7.18
N LEU A 103 15.46 12.47 7.93
CA LEU A 103 16.03 11.32 8.61
C LEU A 103 15.12 10.80 9.71
N GLY A 104 14.52 11.67 10.54
CA GLY A 104 13.57 11.24 11.57
C GLY A 104 12.36 10.51 10.98
N TRP A 105 11.82 11.00 9.86
CA TRP A 105 10.73 10.32 9.14
C TRP A 105 11.16 8.97 8.57
N MET A 106 12.31 8.90 7.92
CA MET A 106 12.82 7.63 7.40
C MET A 106 13.08 6.63 8.53
N SER A 107 13.64 7.05 9.66
CA SER A 107 13.86 6.19 10.83
C SER A 107 12.55 5.68 11.43
N ALA A 108 11.50 6.50 11.49
CA ALA A 108 10.19 6.09 11.99
C ALA A 108 9.52 5.02 11.09
N LEU A 109 9.86 4.97 9.80
CA LEU A 109 9.34 4.00 8.84
C LEU A 109 10.22 2.75 8.66
N GLN A 110 11.37 2.67 9.33
CA GLN A 110 12.19 1.47 9.28
C GLN A 110 11.48 0.33 10.01
N ALA A 111 11.35 -0.84 9.41
CA ALA A 111 10.79 -2.03 10.04
C ALA A 111 11.74 -2.63 11.10
N GLU A 112 11.22 -3.55 11.91
CA GLU A 112 11.96 -4.17 13.02
C GLU A 112 13.18 -4.99 12.56
N ASP A 113 13.11 -5.55 11.36
CA ASP A 113 14.17 -6.32 10.72
C ASP A 113 15.16 -5.44 9.92
N GLY A 114 15.00 -4.11 9.99
CA GLY A 114 15.90 -3.12 9.41
C GLY A 114 15.57 -2.64 8.00
N HIS A 115 14.59 -3.23 7.30
CA HIS A 115 14.22 -2.78 5.95
C HIS A 115 13.24 -1.59 5.98
N TRP A 116 12.95 -1.01 4.81
CA TRP A 116 11.89 -0.01 4.65
C TRP A 116 10.74 -0.61 3.85
N PRO A 117 9.62 -0.93 4.53
CA PRO A 117 8.38 -1.31 3.88
C PRO A 117 7.91 -0.24 2.90
N GLY A 118 7.28 -0.68 1.83
CA GLY A 118 6.69 0.22 0.84
C GLY A 118 5.89 -0.51 -0.21
N ASP A 119 4.87 0.17 -0.71
CA ASP A 119 4.09 -0.26 -1.85
C ASP A 119 4.94 -0.15 -3.13
N PHE A 120 4.97 -1.26 -3.88
CA PHE A 120 5.60 -1.33 -5.20
C PHE A 120 4.55 -1.69 -6.26
N SER A 121 3.37 -1.08 -6.14
CA SER A 121 2.29 -1.17 -7.11
C SER A 121 2.47 -0.18 -8.26
N GLY A 122 1.52 -0.20 -9.19
CA GLY A 122 1.47 0.73 -10.32
C GLY A 122 1.06 0.05 -11.61
N ILE A 123 1.45 -1.21 -11.82
CA ILE A 123 1.14 -1.94 -13.06
C ILE A 123 -0.21 -2.67 -12.94
N MET A 124 -1.17 -2.33 -13.79
CA MET A 124 -2.57 -2.75 -13.66
C MET A 124 -2.89 -4.12 -14.29
N TYR A 125 -1.91 -4.81 -14.86
CA TYR A 125 -2.11 -6.16 -15.45
C TYR A 125 -1.44 -7.29 -14.66
N ILE A 126 -0.63 -7.00 -13.64
CA ILE A 126 -0.02 -8.02 -12.78
C ILE A 126 -1.09 -8.76 -11.98
N MET A 127 -2.00 -8.02 -11.34
CA MET A 127 -3.05 -8.62 -10.51
C MET A 127 -4.01 -9.50 -11.32
N PRO A 128 -4.52 -9.08 -12.49
CA PRO A 128 -5.31 -9.95 -13.35
C PRO A 128 -4.61 -11.27 -13.71
N PHE A 129 -3.34 -11.25 -14.11
CA PHE A 129 -2.63 -12.49 -14.46
C PHE A 129 -2.51 -13.46 -13.29
N TRP A 130 -2.30 -12.94 -12.08
CA TRP A 130 -2.29 -13.78 -10.88
C TRP A 130 -3.67 -14.40 -10.62
N ILE A 131 -4.74 -13.61 -10.71
CA ILE A 131 -6.12 -14.11 -10.55
C ILE A 131 -6.43 -15.20 -11.58
N PHE A 132 -5.96 -15.05 -12.83
CA PHE A 132 -6.17 -16.06 -13.87
C PHE A 132 -5.44 -17.36 -13.53
N ALA A 133 -4.20 -17.29 -13.05
CA ALA A 133 -3.46 -18.47 -12.62
C ALA A 133 -4.16 -19.18 -11.45
N LEU A 134 -4.64 -18.43 -10.46
CA LEU A 134 -5.41 -18.99 -9.34
C LEU A 134 -6.74 -19.61 -9.80
N HIS A 135 -7.41 -19.00 -10.77
CA HIS A 135 -8.64 -19.53 -11.35
C HIS A 135 -8.39 -20.87 -12.05
N ILE A 136 -7.40 -20.91 -12.94
CA ILE A 136 -7.04 -22.11 -13.71
C ILE A 136 -6.64 -23.27 -12.79
N THR A 137 -5.94 -22.96 -11.70
CA THR A 137 -5.50 -23.96 -10.72
C THR A 137 -6.58 -24.33 -9.69
N GLY A 138 -7.76 -23.70 -9.74
CA GLY A 138 -8.84 -23.93 -8.77
C GLY A 138 -8.48 -23.51 -7.34
N SER A 139 -7.54 -22.57 -7.18
CA SER A 139 -6.93 -22.22 -5.88
C SER A 139 -7.32 -20.83 -5.37
N ILE A 140 -8.24 -20.12 -6.03
CA ILE A 140 -8.69 -18.78 -5.59
C ILE A 140 -9.12 -18.80 -4.12
N ASP A 141 -10.04 -19.69 -3.74
CA ASP A 141 -10.59 -19.72 -2.37
C ASP A 141 -9.61 -20.30 -1.34
N VAL A 142 -8.52 -20.93 -1.81
CA VAL A 142 -7.44 -21.47 -0.97
C VAL A 142 -6.41 -20.38 -0.68
N VAL A 143 -6.08 -19.56 -1.67
CA VAL A 143 -5.02 -18.54 -1.58
C VAL A 143 -5.56 -17.18 -1.12
N LEU A 144 -6.76 -16.80 -1.59
CA LEU A 144 -7.36 -15.49 -1.32
C LEU A 144 -8.52 -15.64 -0.33
N SER A 145 -8.31 -15.13 0.88
CA SER A 145 -9.42 -14.96 1.83
C SER A 145 -10.48 -13.99 1.28
N LYS A 146 -11.67 -13.96 1.90
CA LYS A 146 -12.73 -13.03 1.51
C LYS A 146 -12.28 -11.58 1.59
N GLU A 147 -11.44 -11.26 2.56
CA GLU A 147 -10.88 -9.94 2.80
C GLU A 147 -9.87 -9.59 1.71
N HIS A 148 -8.99 -10.52 1.32
CA HIS A 148 -8.09 -10.31 0.17
C HIS A 148 -8.89 -10.00 -1.10
N ARG A 149 -9.91 -10.80 -1.42
CA ARG A 149 -10.75 -10.57 -2.62
C ARG A 149 -11.42 -9.20 -2.57
N ARG A 150 -11.95 -8.80 -1.41
CA ARG A 150 -12.55 -7.48 -1.21
C ARG A 150 -11.57 -6.35 -1.48
N GLU A 151 -10.34 -6.43 -0.97
CA GLU A 151 -9.34 -5.38 -1.18
C GLU A 151 -8.77 -5.39 -2.60
N ILE A 152 -8.67 -6.55 -3.25
CA ILE A 152 -8.30 -6.65 -4.66
C ILE A 152 -9.36 -5.95 -5.53
N CYS A 153 -10.65 -6.24 -5.33
CA CYS A 153 -11.73 -5.56 -6.05
C CYS A 153 -11.68 -4.05 -5.78
N ARG A 154 -11.53 -3.65 -4.50
CA ARG A 154 -11.39 -2.23 -4.12
C ARG A 154 -10.23 -1.57 -4.86
N HIS A 155 -9.06 -2.21 -4.92
CA HIS A 155 -7.90 -1.71 -5.63
C HIS A 155 -8.19 -1.53 -7.12
N ILE A 156 -8.80 -2.52 -7.79
CA ILE A 156 -9.14 -2.43 -9.21
C ILE A 156 -10.10 -1.26 -9.46
N TYR A 157 -11.19 -1.15 -8.70
CA TYR A 157 -12.16 -0.05 -8.87
C TYR A 157 -11.58 1.32 -8.56
N ASN A 158 -10.70 1.41 -7.56
CA ASN A 158 -10.03 2.64 -7.21
C ASN A 158 -9.10 3.15 -8.32
N HIS A 159 -8.64 2.28 -9.22
CA HIS A 159 -7.80 2.66 -10.36
C HIS A 159 -8.55 2.68 -11.70
N GLN A 160 -9.87 2.49 -11.69
CA GLN A 160 -10.70 2.65 -12.88
C GLN A 160 -10.75 4.12 -13.29
N ASN A 161 -10.49 4.39 -14.57
CA ASN A 161 -10.54 5.72 -15.15
C ASN A 161 -12.00 6.22 -15.29
N GLU A 162 -12.17 7.51 -15.54
CA GLU A 162 -13.50 8.15 -15.66
C GLU A 162 -14.33 7.56 -16.81
N ASP A 163 -13.68 7.04 -17.86
CA ASP A 163 -14.31 6.36 -18.99
C ASP A 163 -14.71 4.89 -18.69
N GLY A 164 -14.43 4.40 -17.49
CA GLY A 164 -14.70 3.03 -17.05
C GLY A 164 -13.61 2.02 -17.42
N GLY A 165 -12.53 2.43 -18.08
CA GLY A 165 -11.41 1.56 -18.44
C GLY A 165 -10.25 1.59 -17.45
N TRP A 166 -9.17 0.90 -17.81
CA TRP A 166 -7.91 0.85 -17.07
C TRP A 166 -6.72 0.99 -18.02
N GLY A 167 -5.68 1.70 -17.59
CA GLY A 167 -4.42 1.86 -18.34
C GLY A 167 -3.39 0.76 -18.05
N PHE A 168 -2.21 0.80 -18.69
CA PHE A 168 -1.13 -0.17 -18.39
C PHE A 168 -0.58 0.01 -16.99
N ASN A 169 -0.48 1.27 -16.56
CA ASN A 169 -0.22 1.63 -15.17
C ASN A 169 -1.32 2.55 -14.60
N ILE A 170 -1.27 2.82 -13.30
CA ILE A 170 -2.27 3.62 -12.56
C ILE A 170 -2.42 5.07 -13.06
N LEU A 171 -1.45 5.60 -13.80
CA LEU A 171 -1.46 6.97 -14.35
C LEU A 171 -1.88 7.03 -15.82
N ASP A 172 -1.96 5.88 -16.50
CA ASP A 172 -2.25 5.84 -17.94
C ASP A 172 -3.74 6.01 -18.25
N GLU A 173 -4.00 6.55 -19.44
CA GLU A 173 -5.30 6.47 -20.08
C GLU A 173 -5.71 5.01 -20.33
N SER A 174 -7.02 4.79 -20.50
CA SER A 174 -7.57 3.47 -20.68
C SER A 174 -7.07 2.79 -21.95
N ALA A 175 -6.65 1.53 -21.82
CA ALA A 175 -6.22 0.70 -22.92
C ALA A 175 -7.05 -0.58 -22.95
N MET A 176 -7.47 -1.01 -24.13
CA MET A 176 -8.26 -2.24 -24.32
C MET A 176 -7.65 -3.45 -23.60
N PHE A 177 -6.31 -3.60 -23.68
CA PHE A 177 -5.57 -4.67 -23.02
C PHE A 177 -5.85 -4.70 -21.51
N SER A 178 -5.52 -3.62 -20.81
CA SER A 178 -5.71 -3.53 -19.35
C SER A 178 -7.18 -3.55 -18.95
N THR A 179 -8.07 -2.93 -19.74
CA THR A 179 -9.51 -2.94 -19.47
C THR A 179 -10.09 -4.35 -19.52
N CYS A 180 -9.79 -5.12 -20.58
CA CYS A 180 -10.25 -6.50 -20.67
C CYS A 180 -9.72 -7.36 -19.52
N LEU A 181 -8.45 -7.21 -19.17
CA LEU A 181 -7.84 -7.99 -18.09
C LEU A 181 -8.47 -7.70 -16.73
N ASN A 182 -8.63 -6.42 -16.37
CA ASN A 182 -9.24 -6.03 -15.09
C ASN A 182 -10.72 -6.40 -15.03
N TYR A 183 -11.46 -6.21 -16.13
CA TYR A 183 -12.85 -6.67 -16.22
C TYR A 183 -12.95 -8.18 -15.99
N THR A 184 -12.18 -8.99 -16.71
CA THR A 184 -12.20 -10.45 -16.54
C THR A 184 -11.80 -10.86 -15.13
N ALA A 185 -10.79 -10.19 -14.53
CA ALA A 185 -10.39 -10.44 -13.16
C ALA A 185 -11.54 -10.20 -12.17
N LEU A 186 -12.28 -9.09 -12.30
CA LEU A 186 -13.46 -8.80 -11.49
C LEU A 186 -14.54 -9.88 -11.65
N ARG A 187 -14.82 -10.33 -12.87
CA ARG A 187 -15.77 -11.43 -13.14
C ARG A 187 -15.37 -12.74 -12.45
N LEU A 188 -14.09 -13.09 -12.50
CA LEU A 188 -13.56 -14.30 -11.84
C LEU A 188 -13.57 -14.19 -10.31
N LEU A 189 -13.56 -12.97 -9.77
CA LEU A 189 -13.72 -12.72 -8.34
C LEU A 189 -15.19 -12.65 -7.89
N GLY A 190 -16.15 -12.69 -8.83
CA GLY A 190 -17.58 -12.73 -8.54
C GLY A 190 -18.28 -11.38 -8.57
N GLU A 191 -17.62 -10.31 -9.03
CA GLU A 191 -18.24 -9.00 -9.20
C GLU A 191 -19.23 -9.03 -10.37
N VAL A 192 -20.44 -8.49 -10.15
CA VAL A 192 -21.57 -8.53 -11.11
C VAL A 192 -21.62 -7.30 -11.98
#